data_AF-V5IEG9-F1
#
_entry.id   AF-V5IEG9-F1
#
_cell.length_a   1.000
_cell.length_b   1.000
_cell.length_c   1.000
_cell.angle_alpha   90.00
_cell.angle_beta   90.00
_cell.angle_gamma   90.00
#
_symmetry.space_group_name_H-M   'P 1'
#
loop_
_entity.id
_entity.type
_entity.pdbx_description
1 polymer ?
#
loop_
_entity_poly.entity_id
_entity_poly.type
_entity_poly.pdbx_seq_one_letter_code
_entity_poly.pdbx_strand_id
1 'polypeptide(L)'
;VGGLQDVLCGPRLLFKKQDKFVQILHIPDHEHWVTVTNYGAPNNSVFLFDSLFEEISKNLVSQVLNIMGLDLHQLTVYVMPTQRQMNTYDCGVYSIANAYCIASGQDPCSQNFDQGSMRGHLL
;
A
#
# COMPACT_ATOMS: atom_id res chain seq x y z
N VAL A 1 -7.13 5.21 -12.54
CA VAL A 1 -7.05 4.65 -11.17
C VAL A 1 -7.51 5.70 -10.19
N GLY A 2 -8.27 5.34 -9.15
CA GLY A 2 -8.76 6.26 -8.13
C GLY A 2 -8.51 5.72 -6.72
N GLY A 3 -9.05 6.41 -5.70
CA GLY A 3 -9.09 5.91 -4.33
C GLY A 3 -7.98 6.37 -3.39
N LEU A 4 -7.02 7.18 -3.86
CA LEU A 4 -6.04 7.82 -2.96
C LEU A 4 -6.75 8.85 -2.07
N GLN A 5 -6.74 8.56 -0.78
CA GLN A 5 -7.25 9.41 0.29
C GLN A 5 -6.10 9.88 1.18
N ASP A 6 -6.36 10.93 1.96
CA ASP A 6 -5.40 11.45 2.94
C ASP A 6 -4.96 10.33 3.90
N VAL A 7 -3.65 10.10 3.98
CA VAL A 7 -3.05 9.06 4.82
C VAL A 7 -3.34 9.28 6.31
N LEU A 8 -3.64 10.52 6.71
CA LEU A 8 -4.05 10.87 8.08
C LEU A 8 -5.41 10.26 8.48
N CYS A 9 -6.23 9.84 7.50
CA CYS A 9 -7.46 9.11 7.78
C CYS A 9 -7.20 7.72 8.37
N GLY A 10 -6.06 7.11 8.05
CA GLY A 10 -5.72 5.74 8.43
C GLY A 10 -5.69 5.47 9.92
N PRO A 11 -4.86 6.19 10.71
CA PRO A 11 -4.78 6.01 12.15
C PRO A 11 -6.11 6.21 12.89
N ARG A 12 -7.09 6.89 12.28
CA ARG A 12 -8.41 7.17 12.86
C ARG A 12 -9.54 6.34 12.24
N LEU A 13 -9.25 5.47 11.28
CA LEU A 13 -10.24 4.70 10.51
C LEU A 13 -11.34 5.58 9.90
N LEU A 14 -10.92 6.71 9.31
CA LEU A 14 -11.80 7.70 8.68
C LEU A 14 -11.72 7.66 7.15
N PHE A 15 -11.22 6.57 6.56
CA PHE A 15 -11.30 6.43 5.11
C PHE A 15 -12.76 6.32 4.69
N LYS A 16 -13.09 6.98 3.57
CA LYS A 16 -14.34 6.74 2.86
C LYS A 16 -14.25 5.39 2.19
N LYS A 17 -15.36 4.66 2.21
CA LYS A 17 -15.47 3.38 1.50
C LYS A 17 -15.13 3.54 0.02
N GLN A 18 -14.37 2.60 -0.54
CA GLN A 18 -14.01 2.54 -1.96
C GLN A 18 -14.23 1.12 -2.51
N ASP A 19 -14.88 1.03 -3.67
CA ASP A 19 -15.05 -0.25 -4.38
C ASP A 19 -13.78 -0.65 -5.15
N LYS A 20 -13.05 0.33 -5.69
CA LYS A 20 -11.77 0.14 -6.37
C LYS A 20 -10.79 1.24 -5.96
N PHE A 21 -9.59 0.85 -5.51
CA PHE A 21 -8.62 1.81 -4.99
C PHE A 21 -7.17 1.35 -5.13
N VAL A 22 -6.27 2.33 -5.17
CA VAL A 22 -4.89 2.24 -4.70
C VAL A 22 -4.76 3.18 -3.50
N GLN A 23 -4.12 2.74 -2.43
CA GLN A 23 -3.95 3.54 -1.21
C GLN A 23 -2.57 3.30 -0.61
N ILE A 24 -1.91 4.40 -0.21
CA ILE A 24 -0.72 4.35 0.64
C ILE A 24 -1.21 4.36 2.10
N LEU A 25 -0.72 3.44 2.91
CA LEU A 25 -1.05 3.36 4.33
C LEU A 25 0.20 3.62 5.17
N HIS A 26 0.00 4.39 6.24
CA HIS A 26 0.98 4.49 7.32
C HIS A 26 0.65 3.44 8.37
N ILE A 27 1.66 2.69 8.82
CA ILE A 27 1.57 1.72 9.92
C ILE A 27 2.26 2.38 11.13
N PRO A 28 1.51 2.97 12.08
CA PRO A 28 2.09 3.77 13.15
C PRO A 28 3.03 3.00 14.07
N ASP A 29 2.70 1.73 14.34
CA ASP A 29 3.44 0.90 15.31
C ASP A 29 4.90 0.64 14.87
N HIS A 30 5.20 0.81 13.57
CA HIS A 30 6.50 0.51 12.96
C HIS A 30 7.09 1.72 12.20
N GLU A 31 6.41 2.88 12.20
CA GLU A 31 6.77 4.04 11.37
C GLU A 31 6.99 3.66 9.89
N HIS A 32 6.11 2.79 9.38
CA HIS A 32 6.28 2.14 8.08
C HIS A 32 5.21 2.58 7.08
N TRP A 33 5.57 2.58 5.80
CA TRP A 33 4.70 2.95 4.69
C TRP A 33 4.59 1.79 3.71
N VAL A 34 3.35 1.47 3.35
CA VAL A 34 3.03 0.40 2.38
C VAL A 34 2.01 0.87 1.35
N THR A 35 1.92 0.15 0.23
CA THR A 35 0.86 0.36 -0.77
C THR A 35 -0.08 -0.83 -0.83
N VAL A 36 -1.38 -0.56 -0.82
CA VAL A 36 -2.43 -1.56 -1.00
C VAL A 36 -3.30 -1.22 -2.19
N THR A 37 -3.82 -2.24 -2.86
CA THR A 37 -4.76 -2.08 -3.97
C THR A 37 -5.67 -3.29 -4.11
N ASN A 38 -6.88 -3.09 -4.60
CA ASN A 38 -7.76 -4.18 -5.00
C ASN A 38 -7.96 -4.25 -6.54
N TYR A 39 -7.15 -3.51 -7.31
CA TYR A 39 -7.07 -3.70 -8.76
C TYR A 39 -6.43 -5.06 -9.05
N GLY A 40 -7.11 -5.90 -9.84
CA GLY A 40 -6.69 -7.27 -10.14
C GLY A 40 -6.82 -8.28 -9.00
N ALA A 41 -7.05 -7.85 -7.76
CA ALA A 41 -7.22 -8.74 -6.63
C ALA A 41 -8.55 -9.51 -6.69
N PRO A 42 -8.61 -10.75 -6.15
CA PRO A 42 -9.85 -11.48 -5.96
C PRO A 42 -10.86 -10.72 -5.09
N ASN A 43 -12.10 -11.21 -5.04
CA ASN A 43 -13.14 -10.64 -4.19
C ASN A 43 -12.69 -10.59 -2.72
N ASN A 44 -13.08 -9.52 -2.03
CA ASN A 44 -12.74 -9.26 -0.64
C ASN A 44 -11.24 -9.39 -0.33
N SER A 45 -10.40 -9.01 -1.30
CA SER A 45 -8.96 -9.15 -1.18
C SER A 45 -8.23 -7.90 -1.63
N VAL A 46 -7.00 -7.74 -1.14
CA VAL A 46 -6.06 -6.71 -1.59
C VAL A 46 -4.69 -7.31 -1.88
N PHE A 47 -3.97 -6.68 -2.80
CA PHE A 47 -2.53 -6.85 -2.97
C PHE A 47 -1.81 -5.83 -2.09
N LEU A 48 -0.87 -6.31 -1.28
CA LEU A 48 0.01 -5.51 -0.44
C LEU A 48 1.41 -5.48 -1.06
N PHE A 49 1.92 -4.27 -1.28
CA PHE A 49 3.28 -4.01 -1.74
C PHE A 49 4.05 -3.36 -0.59
N ASP A 50 4.98 -4.11 -0.03
CA ASP A 50 5.79 -3.75 1.12
C ASP A 50 7.27 -3.96 0.78
N SER A 51 8.06 -2.89 0.83
CA SER A 51 9.49 -2.91 0.54
C SER A 51 10.36 -3.43 1.69
N LEU A 52 9.84 -3.52 2.92
CA LEU A 52 10.52 -4.09 4.08
C LEU A 52 10.14 -5.55 4.33
N PHE A 53 8.96 -5.99 3.85
CA PHE A 53 8.37 -7.30 4.12
C PHE A 53 8.19 -7.56 5.62
N GLU A 54 7.58 -6.60 6.31
CA GLU A 54 7.25 -6.74 7.72
C GLU A 54 6.02 -7.66 7.90
N GLU A 55 5.81 -8.12 9.14
CA GLU A 55 4.60 -8.86 9.47
C GLU A 55 3.35 -7.98 9.30
N ILE A 56 2.26 -8.58 8.82
CA ILE A 56 1.00 -7.86 8.62
C ILE A 56 0.43 -7.44 9.98
N SER A 57 0.44 -6.13 10.24
CA SER A 57 -0.08 -5.58 11.49
C SER A 57 -1.61 -5.54 11.52
N LYS A 58 -2.18 -5.59 12.74
CA LYS A 58 -3.62 -5.38 12.95
C LYS A 58 -4.09 -3.99 12.49
N ASN A 59 -3.19 -3.01 12.55
CA ASN A 59 -3.47 -1.65 12.11
C ASN A 59 -3.68 -1.59 10.58
N LEU A 60 -2.80 -2.25 9.80
CA LEU A 60 -2.95 -2.40 8.36
C LEU A 60 -4.29 -3.05 8.01
N VAL A 61 -4.60 -4.19 8.65
CA VAL A 61 -5.85 -4.93 8.41
C VAL A 61 -7.06 -4.04 8.70
N SER A 62 -7.06 -3.32 9.83
CA SER A 62 -8.17 -2.43 10.21
C SER A 62 -8.38 -1.29 9.21
N GLN A 63 -7.30 -0.70 8.71
CA GLN A 63 -7.36 0.34 7.68
C GLN A 63 -7.94 -0.19 6.37
N VAL A 64 -7.52 -1.37 5.92
CA VAL A 64 -8.04 -1.99 4.69
C VAL A 64 -9.53 -2.33 4.83
N LEU A 65 -9.94 -2.90 5.97
CA LEU A 65 -11.36 -3.18 6.24
C LEU A 65 -12.20 -1.89 6.22
N ASN A 66 -11.68 -0.79 6.78
CA ASN A 66 -12.35 0.50 6.78
C ASN A 66 -12.55 1.05 5.35
N ILE A 67 -11.53 0.94 4.48
CA ILE A 67 -11.63 1.35 3.07
C ILE A 67 -12.62 0.46 2.32
N MET A 68 -12.60 -0.86 2.52
CA MET A 68 -13.46 -1.78 1.77
C MET A 68 -14.89 -1.85 2.33
N GLY A 69 -15.12 -1.40 3.57
CA GLY A 69 -16.38 -1.57 4.29
C GLY A 69 -16.71 -3.05 4.51
N LEU A 70 -15.70 -3.84 4.91
CA LEU A 70 -15.80 -5.28 5.16
C LEU A 70 -15.65 -5.60 6.66
N ASP A 71 -16.08 -6.80 7.04
CA ASP A 71 -15.81 -7.40 8.35
C ASP A 71 -14.50 -8.20 8.34
N LEU A 72 -13.89 -8.37 9.51
CA LEU A 72 -12.56 -8.99 9.68
C LEU A 72 -12.41 -10.37 9.02
N HIS A 73 -13.45 -11.19 9.04
CA HIS A 73 -13.41 -12.56 8.49
C HIS A 73 -13.51 -12.63 6.97
N GLN A 74 -13.71 -11.48 6.30
CA GLN A 74 -13.92 -11.42 4.85
C GLN A 74 -12.65 -11.06 4.09
N LEU A 75 -11.67 -10.42 4.73
CA LEU A 75 -10.50 -9.87 4.05
C LEU A 75 -9.38 -10.91 3.88
N THR A 76 -8.89 -11.04 2.65
CA THR A 76 -7.61 -11.71 2.36
C THR A 76 -6.57 -10.69 1.89
N VAL A 77 -5.38 -10.72 2.51
CA VAL A 77 -4.25 -9.86 2.11
C VAL A 77 -3.20 -10.73 1.43
N TYR A 78 -2.91 -10.44 0.17
CA TYR A 78 -1.86 -11.09 -0.60
C TYR A 78 -0.61 -10.22 -0.60
N VAL A 79 0.46 -10.69 0.02
CA VAL A 79 1.76 -10.01 0.00
C VAL A 79 2.44 -10.26 -1.33
N MET A 80 2.71 -9.18 -2.07
CA MET A 80 3.29 -9.26 -3.40
C MET A 80 4.82 -9.23 -3.33
N PRO A 81 5.53 -9.98 -4.19
CA PRO A 81 6.99 -10.04 -4.21
C PRO A 81 7.59 -8.80 -4.89
N THR A 82 7.36 -7.61 -4.34
CA THR A 82 7.92 -6.35 -4.85
C THR A 82 9.40 -6.18 -4.47
N GLN A 83 10.07 -5.21 -5.08
CA GLN A 83 11.46 -4.90 -4.76
C GLN A 83 11.63 -4.45 -3.30
N ARG A 84 12.63 -5.02 -2.63
CA ARG A 84 13.03 -4.61 -1.28
C ARG A 84 13.85 -3.33 -1.30
N GLN A 85 13.64 -2.48 -0.30
CA GLN A 85 14.53 -1.36 -0.03
C GLN A 85 15.84 -1.85 0.63
N MET A 86 16.93 -1.13 0.43
CA MET A 86 18.24 -1.47 1.01
C MET A 86 18.55 -0.76 2.34
N ASN A 87 17.64 0.06 2.85
CA ASN A 87 17.80 0.80 4.12
C ASN A 87 16.52 0.78 4.95
N THR A 88 16.44 1.58 6.02
CA THR A 88 15.28 1.62 6.93
C THR A 88 14.34 2.81 6.71
N TYR A 89 14.61 3.68 5.75
CA TYR A 89 13.95 5.01 5.66
C TYR A 89 13.36 5.33 4.28
N ASP A 90 13.43 4.40 3.31
CA ASP A 90 12.90 4.59 1.96
C ASP A 90 11.52 3.96 1.72
N CYS A 91 10.88 3.38 2.74
CA CYS A 91 9.55 2.76 2.60
C CYS A 91 8.50 3.73 2.03
N GLY A 92 8.59 5.02 2.38
CA GLY A 92 7.75 6.08 1.82
C GLY A 92 7.93 6.26 0.31
N VAL A 93 9.18 6.31 -0.19
CA VAL A 93 9.43 6.48 -1.63
C VAL A 93 9.07 5.22 -2.43
N TYR A 94 9.33 4.03 -1.88
CA TYR A 94 8.88 2.77 -2.49
C TYR A 94 7.35 2.69 -2.55
N SER A 95 6.64 3.13 -1.51
CA SER A 95 5.18 3.17 -1.52
C SER A 95 4.64 4.11 -2.60
N ILE A 96 5.23 5.29 -2.75
CA ILE A 96 4.84 6.22 -3.82
C ILE A 96 5.11 5.61 -5.20
N ALA A 97 6.27 4.99 -5.40
CA ALA A 97 6.63 4.34 -6.67
C ALA A 97 5.68 3.18 -7.02
N ASN A 98 5.39 2.29 -6.05
CA ASN A 98 4.42 1.21 -6.22
C ASN A 98 3.03 1.75 -6.58
N ALA A 99 2.56 2.78 -5.88
CA ALA A 99 1.26 3.41 -6.17
C ALA A 99 1.23 4.04 -7.57
N TYR A 100 2.31 4.70 -7.98
CA TYR A 100 2.45 5.25 -9.33
C TYR A 100 2.41 4.17 -10.41
N CYS A 101 3.13 3.05 -10.23
CA CYS A 101 3.11 1.93 -11.17
C CYS A 101 1.69 1.41 -11.37
N ILE A 102 0.97 1.13 -10.27
CA ILE A 102 -0.43 0.69 -10.32
C ILE A 102 -1.30 1.74 -11.05
N ALA A 103 -1.13 3.02 -10.71
CA ALA A 103 -1.89 4.11 -11.34
C ALA A 103 -1.63 4.24 -12.85
N SER A 104 -0.41 3.91 -13.27
CA SER A 104 0.05 3.93 -14.67
C SER A 104 -0.24 2.63 -15.42
N GLY A 105 -0.91 1.67 -14.80
CA GLY A 105 -1.23 0.36 -15.41
C GLY A 105 -0.04 -0.59 -15.50
N GLN A 106 1.02 -0.35 -14.75
CA GLN A 106 2.19 -1.22 -14.64
C GLN A 106 2.09 -2.11 -13.41
N ASP A 107 2.68 -3.31 -13.48
CA ASP A 107 2.81 -4.20 -12.32
C ASP A 107 4.06 -3.83 -11.52
N PRO A 108 3.95 -3.40 -10.24
CA PRO A 108 5.10 -3.08 -9.42
C PRO A 108 6.08 -4.26 -9.24
N CYS A 109 5.62 -5.52 -9.30
CA CYS A 109 6.50 -6.69 -9.17
C CYS A 109 7.43 -6.87 -10.38
N SER A 110 7.13 -6.22 -11.51
CA SER A 110 7.93 -6.26 -12.73
C SER A 110 8.93 -5.11 -12.83
N GLN A 111 8.96 -4.20 -11.85
CA GLN A 111 9.79 -3.01 -11.88
C GLN A 111 11.10 -3.22 -11.11
N ASN A 112 12.14 -2.52 -11.55
CA ASN A 112 13.40 -2.41 -10.85
C ASN A 112 13.72 -0.93 -10.64
N PHE A 113 13.31 -0.42 -9.48
CA PHE A 113 13.51 0.95 -9.06
C PHE A 113 14.98 1.22 -8.73
N ASP A 114 15.51 2.28 -9.33
CA ASP A 114 16.77 2.88 -8.90
C ASP A 114 16.55 3.70 -7.62
N GLN A 115 16.84 3.08 -6.48
CA GLN A 115 16.64 3.65 -5.15
C GLN A 115 17.31 5.03 -4.98
N GLY A 116 18.49 5.23 -5.57
CA GLY A 116 19.23 6.49 -5.44
C GLY A 116 18.56 7.66 -6.17
N SER A 117 17.83 7.35 -7.24
CA SER A 117 17.16 8.34 -8.08
C SER A 117 15.72 8.63 -7.64
N MET A 118 15.05 7.69 -6.95
CA MET A 118 13.63 7.82 -6.56
C MET A 118 13.31 9.11 -5.80
N ARG A 119 14.13 9.49 -4.81
CA ARG A 119 13.90 10.70 -4.01
C ARG A 119 13.93 11.98 -4.86
N GLY A 120 14.79 12.02 -5.87
CA GLY A 120 14.92 13.18 -6.76
C GLY A 120 13.67 13.46 -7.59
N HIS A 121 12.77 12.49 -7.76
CA HIS A 121 11.50 12.67 -8.47
C HIS A 121 10.40 13.34 -7.63
N LEU A 122 10.62 13.56 -6.33
CA LEU A 122 9.64 14.12 -5.40
C LEU A 122 9.97 15.56 -4.97
N LEU A 123 11.09 16.12 -5.43
CA LEU A 123 11.57 17.47 -5.13
C LEU A 123 11.45 18.35 -6.38
#